data_AF-A0A451A1G8-F1
#
_entry.id   AF-A0A451A1G8-F1
#
_cell.length_a   1.000
_cell.length_b   1.000
_cell.length_c   1.000
_cell.angle_alpha   90.00
_cell.angle_beta   90.00
_cell.angle_gamma   90.00
#
_symmetry.space_group_name_H-M   'P 1'
#
loop_
_entity.id
_entity.type
_entity.pdbx_description
1 polymer ?
#
loop_
_entity_poly.entity_id
_entity_poly.type
_entity_poly.pdbx_seq_one_letter_code
_entity_poly.pdbx_strand_id
1 'polypeptide(L)'
;MDEISQVTKEVVVYSSRLTTWALSVFAGTIAAIISTSYIRPSAIQLRISNLLFIPGWVCLSFSIHNGEQLVRKYLASIMVKSDAVINITSKINNVFSDQRLYFYVALMFFGAWLLVFLLQWVFVQKLTEDK
;
A
#
# COMPACT_ATOMS: atom_id res chain seq x y z
N MET A 1 30.89 3.20 -11.87
CA MET A 1 29.62 3.75 -12.42
C MET A 1 28.60 2.63 -12.63
N ASP A 2 29.03 1.47 -13.12
CA ASP A 2 28.17 0.29 -13.34
C ASP A 2 27.51 -0.25 -12.06
N GLU A 3 28.24 -0.27 -10.94
CA GLU A 3 27.70 -0.75 -9.65
C GLU A 3 26.56 0.11 -9.12
N ILE A 4 26.71 1.44 -9.12
CA ILE A 4 25.66 2.38 -8.67
C ILE A 4 24.41 2.26 -9.55
N SER A 5 24.59 2.10 -10.86
CA SER A 5 23.50 1.87 -11.80
C SER A 5 22.76 0.55 -11.50
N GLN A 6 23.52 -0.52 -11.24
CA GLN A 6 22.95 -1.82 -10.89
C GLN A 6 22.15 -1.77 -9.58
N VAL A 7 22.71 -1.21 -8.51
CA VAL A 7 22.01 -1.08 -7.21
C VAL A 7 20.75 -0.25 -7.37
N THR A 8 20.81 0.86 -8.10
CA THR A 8 19.64 1.73 -8.34
C THR A 8 18.56 0.99 -9.13
N LYS A 9 18.94 0.16 -10.11
CA LYS A 9 18.02 -0.70 -10.86
C LYS A 9 17.33 -1.72 -9.95
N GLU A 10 18.05 -2.35 -9.02
CA GLU A 10 17.47 -3.29 -8.06
C GLU A 10 16.43 -2.62 -7.15
N VAL A 11 16.73 -1.41 -6.68
CA VAL A 11 15.77 -0.58 -5.90
C VAL A 11 14.51 -0.30 -6.72
N VAL A 12 14.65 0.04 -8.00
CA VAL A 12 13.50 0.28 -8.90
C VAL A 12 12.67 -0.98 -9.10
N VAL A 13 13.30 -2.13 -9.32
CA VAL A 13 12.60 -3.42 -9.45
C VAL A 13 11.82 -3.74 -8.18
N TYR A 14 12.42 -3.51 -7.01
CA TYR A 14 11.74 -3.72 -5.73
C TYR A 14 10.58 -2.74 -5.52
N SER A 15 10.77 -1.46 -5.86
CA SER A 15 9.73 -0.43 -5.84
C SER A 15 8.51 -0.83 -6.69
N SER A 16 8.74 -1.37 -7.89
CA SER A 16 7.66 -1.87 -8.75
C SER A 16 6.90 -3.04 -8.10
N ARG A 17 7.59 -3.94 -7.39
CA ARG A 17 6.93 -5.02 -6.63
C ARG A 17 6.05 -4.47 -5.50
N LEU A 18 6.51 -3.45 -4.78
CA LEU A 18 5.69 -2.77 -3.76
C LEU A 18 4.44 -2.15 -4.38
N THR A 19 4.54 -1.54 -5.56
CA THR A 19 3.39 -1.02 -6.30
C THR A 19 2.43 -2.14 -6.69
N THR A 20 2.92 -3.29 -7.16
CA THR A 20 2.08 -4.46 -7.43
C THR A 20 1.36 -4.96 -6.18
N TRP A 21 2.07 -5.10 -5.06
CA TRP A 21 1.45 -5.53 -3.79
C TRP A 21 0.44 -4.51 -3.28
N ALA A 22 0.71 -3.22 -3.42
CA ALA A 22 -0.24 -2.16 -3.12
C ALA A 22 -1.52 -2.31 -3.95
N LEU A 23 -1.41 -2.54 -5.26
CA LEU A 23 -2.58 -2.79 -6.12
C LEU A 23 -3.33 -4.07 -5.71
N SER A 24 -2.64 -5.13 -5.32
CA SER A 24 -3.26 -6.35 -4.80
C SER A 24 -4.04 -6.10 -3.50
N VAL A 25 -3.48 -5.31 -2.58
CA VAL A 25 -4.18 -4.91 -1.35
C VAL A 25 -5.40 -4.06 -1.67
N PHE A 26 -5.30 -3.12 -2.61
CA PHE A 26 -6.46 -2.37 -3.12
C PHE A 26 -7.55 -3.31 -3.64
N ALA A 27 -7.21 -4.24 -4.54
CA ALA A 27 -8.17 -5.18 -5.10
C ALA A 27 -8.81 -6.07 -4.02
N GLY A 28 -8.01 -6.59 -3.09
CA GLY A 28 -8.50 -7.42 -1.98
C GLY A 28 -9.44 -6.67 -1.05
N THR A 29 -9.12 -5.42 -0.71
CA THR A 29 -9.96 -4.57 0.15
C THR A 29 -11.29 -4.23 -0.53
N ILE A 30 -11.28 -3.92 -1.84
CA ILE A 30 -12.51 -3.71 -2.62
C ILE A 30 -13.35 -5.00 -2.66
N ALA A 31 -12.74 -6.15 -2.92
CA ALA A 31 -13.43 -7.44 -2.96
C ALA A 31 -14.11 -7.77 -1.62
N ALA A 32 -13.43 -7.52 -0.50
CA ALA A 32 -13.99 -7.71 0.84
C ALA A 32 -15.20 -6.77 1.11
N ILE A 33 -15.11 -5.50 0.70
CA ILE A 33 -16.21 -4.53 0.83
C ILE A 33 -17.42 -4.94 -0.04
N ILE A 34 -17.19 -5.40 -1.27
CA ILE A 34 -18.28 -5.83 -2.17
C ILE A 34 -18.94 -7.11 -1.64
N SER A 35 -18.15 -8.09 -1.21
CA SER A 35 -18.65 -9.35 -0.66
C SER A 35 -19.57 -9.13 0.54
N THR A 36 -19.24 -8.17 1.41
CA THR A 36 -20.03 -7.84 2.59
C THR A 36 -21.28 -7.01 2.27
N SER A 37 -21.23 -6.13 1.27
CA SER A 37 -22.41 -5.39 0.78
C SER A 37 -23.53 -6.31 0.30
N TYR A 38 -23.18 -7.48 -0.24
CA TYR A 38 -24.14 -8.49 -0.71
C TYR A 38 -24.88 -9.23 0.43
N ILE A 39 -24.35 -9.22 1.66
CA ILE A 39 -24.82 -10.08 2.78
C ILE A 39 -25.67 -9.32 3.85
N ARG A 40 -25.98 -8.01 3.70
CA ARG A 40 -26.83 -7.13 4.58
C ARG A 40 -27.45 -7.74 5.88
N PRO A 41 -27.28 -7.11 7.07
CA PRO A 41 -28.30 -6.15 7.55
C PRO A 41 -27.77 -4.91 8.32
N SER A 42 -28.72 -4.03 8.67
CA SER A 42 -28.69 -2.60 9.02
C SER A 42 -28.05 -2.16 10.37
N ALA A 43 -26.92 -2.72 10.80
CA ALA A 43 -26.25 -2.23 12.01
C ALA A 43 -25.32 -1.05 11.70
N ILE A 44 -25.70 0.16 12.12
CA ILE A 44 -24.91 1.41 11.99
C ILE A 44 -23.49 1.27 12.56
N GLN A 45 -23.29 0.42 13.57
CA GLN A 45 -21.97 0.15 14.17
C GLN A 45 -21.01 -0.59 13.23
N LEU A 46 -21.51 -1.40 12.29
CA LEU A 46 -20.70 -2.03 11.23
C LEU A 46 -20.23 -1.02 10.17
N ARG A 47 -20.85 0.16 10.08
CA ARG A 47 -20.44 1.19 9.11
C ARG A 47 -19.22 1.99 9.57
N ILE A 48 -19.03 2.18 10.88
CA ILE A 48 -17.96 3.03 11.41
C ILE A 48 -16.63 2.25 11.45
N SER A 49 -16.63 0.96 11.80
CA SER A 49 -15.44 0.10 11.68
C SER A 49 -14.94 0.02 10.23
N ASN A 50 -15.86 0.11 9.27
CA ASN A 50 -15.51 0.19 7.85
C ASN A 50 -14.82 1.49 7.43
N LEU A 51 -14.85 2.60 8.19
CA LEU A 51 -14.09 3.79 7.75
C LEU A 51 -12.58 3.66 7.93
N LEU A 52 -12.11 2.63 8.65
CA LEU A 52 -10.69 2.40 8.94
C LEU A 52 -9.85 2.05 7.70
N PHE A 53 -10.49 1.59 6.60
CA PHE A 53 -9.78 1.32 5.35
C PHE A 53 -9.37 2.59 4.60
N ILE A 54 -10.05 3.73 4.82
CA ILE A 54 -9.82 4.99 4.12
C ILE A 54 -8.40 5.54 4.36
N PRO A 55 -7.92 5.70 5.61
CA PRO A 55 -6.54 6.14 5.83
C PRO A 55 -5.52 5.15 5.21
N GLY A 56 -5.83 3.86 5.21
CA GLY A 56 -5.06 2.84 4.52
C GLY A 56 -4.93 3.12 3.02
N TRP A 57 -6.03 3.40 2.31
CA TRP A 57 -6.01 3.73 0.87
C TRP A 57 -5.27 5.04 0.57
N VAL A 58 -5.37 6.04 1.44
CA VAL A 58 -4.62 7.30 1.29
C VAL A 58 -3.12 7.03 1.37
N CYS A 59 -2.66 6.31 2.40
CA CYS A 59 -1.26 5.90 2.53
C CYS A 59 -0.81 5.03 1.34
N LEU A 60 -1.64 4.09 0.88
CA LEU A 60 -1.31 3.22 -0.24
C LEU A 60 -1.16 4.02 -1.55
N SER A 61 -2.01 5.02 -1.76
CA SER A 61 -1.93 5.95 -2.90
C SER A 61 -0.63 6.76 -2.87
N PHE A 62 -0.22 7.26 -1.70
CA PHE A 62 1.07 7.94 -1.54
C PHE A 62 2.27 7.00 -1.83
N SER A 63 2.20 5.75 -1.38
CA SER A 63 3.20 4.73 -1.72
C SER A 63 3.31 4.52 -3.24
N ILE A 64 2.18 4.36 -3.95
CA ILE A 64 2.17 4.18 -5.41
C ILE A 64 2.74 5.43 -6.10
N HIS A 65 2.35 6.63 -5.67
CA HIS A 65 2.87 7.88 -6.22
C HIS A 65 4.39 7.98 -6.08
N ASN A 66 4.93 7.62 -4.91
CA ASN A 66 6.38 7.60 -4.68
C ASN A 66 7.07 6.55 -5.56
N GLY A 67 6.44 5.39 -5.79
CA GLY A 67 6.94 4.39 -6.74
C GLY A 67 7.07 4.92 -8.17
N GLU A 68 6.08 5.67 -8.67
CA GLU A 68 6.20 6.32 -9.99
C GLU A 68 7.32 7.36 -10.02
N GLN A 69 7.41 8.20 -8.98
CA GLN A 69 8.46 9.23 -8.87
C GLN A 69 9.86 8.60 -8.85
N LEU A 70 10.01 7.44 -8.21
CA LEU A 70 11.25 6.68 -8.16
C LEU A 70 11.66 6.22 -9.56
N VAL A 71 10.73 5.63 -10.33
CA VAL A 71 10.99 5.20 -11.71
C VAL A 71 11.39 6.39 -12.59
N ARG A 72 10.70 7.54 -12.47
CA ARG A 72 11.02 8.76 -13.21
C ARG A 72 12.43 9.28 -12.90
N LYS A 73 12.81 9.32 -11.61
CA LYS A 73 14.15 9.74 -11.18
C LYS A 73 15.23 8.77 -11.66
N TYR A 74 14.97 7.48 -11.66
CA TYR A 74 15.88 6.48 -12.22
C TYR A 74 16.08 6.67 -13.73
N LEU A 75 15.01 6.83 -14.51
CA LEU A 75 15.13 7.12 -15.95
C LEU A 75 15.93 8.40 -16.21
N ALA A 76 15.74 9.43 -15.40
CA ALA A 76 16.54 10.65 -15.48
C ALA A 76 18.03 10.38 -15.19
N SER A 77 18.37 9.51 -14.23
CA SER A 77 19.77 9.16 -13.93
C SER A 77 20.51 8.49 -15.08
N ILE A 78 19.81 7.74 -15.93
CA ILE A 78 20.39 7.07 -17.11
C ILE A 78 20.74 8.09 -18.21
N MET A 79 20.01 9.20 -18.28
CA MET A 79 20.13 10.19 -19.37
C MET A 79 21.12 11.33 -19.07
N VAL A 80 21.66 11.41 -17.85
CA VAL A 80 22.50 12.54 -17.40
C VAL A 80 23.95 12.11 -17.19
N LYS A 81 24.89 13.06 -17.34
CA LYS A 81 26.33 12.86 -17.10
C LYS A 81 26.65 12.44 -15.66
N SER A 82 27.76 11.73 -15.49
CA SER A 82 28.21 11.04 -14.26
C SER A 82 28.11 11.87 -12.98
N ASP A 83 28.45 13.16 -13.02
CA ASP A 83 28.51 14.02 -11.83
C ASP A 83 27.14 14.25 -11.18
N ALA A 84 26.04 14.19 -11.96
CA ALA A 84 24.69 14.35 -11.44
C ALA A 84 24.12 13.04 -10.86
N VAL A 85 24.72 11.89 -11.17
CA VAL A 85 24.20 10.57 -10.80
C VAL A 85 24.16 10.41 -9.28
N ILE A 86 25.20 10.84 -8.56
CA ILE A 86 25.27 10.73 -7.09
C ILE A 86 24.12 11.47 -6.41
N ASN A 87 23.80 12.69 -6.88
CA ASN A 87 22.69 13.48 -6.34
C ASN A 87 21.33 12.84 -6.66
N ILE A 88 21.19 12.27 -7.86
CA ILE A 88 19.95 11.57 -8.25
C ILE A 88 19.78 10.28 -7.44
N THR A 89 20.84 9.50 -7.20
CA THR A 89 20.80 8.28 -6.38
C THR A 89 20.37 8.57 -4.95
N SER A 90 20.88 9.64 -4.32
CA SER A 90 20.42 10.07 -3.00
C SER A 90 18.92 10.39 -2.98
N LYS A 91 18.43 11.11 -4.01
CA LYS A 91 17.00 11.41 -4.16
C LYS A 91 16.14 10.17 -4.40
N ILE A 92 16.66 9.15 -5.09
CA ILE A 92 15.98 7.87 -5.30
C ILE A 92 15.82 7.14 -3.96
N ASN A 93 16.88 7.11 -3.15
CA ASN A 93 16.84 6.45 -1.85
C ASN A 93 15.81 7.09 -0.90
N ASN A 94 15.75 8.43 -0.86
CA ASN A 94 14.77 9.12 -0.02
C ASN A 94 13.33 8.81 -0.45
N VAL A 95 13.03 8.87 -1.75
CA VAL A 95 11.69 8.53 -2.26
C VAL A 95 11.34 7.06 -1.99
N PHE A 96 12.32 6.17 -2.11
CA PHE A 96 12.13 4.75 -1.81
C PHE A 96 11.81 4.51 -0.33
N SER A 97 12.51 5.21 0.56
CA SER A 97 12.24 5.18 2.00
C SER A 97 10.81 5.65 2.29
N ASP A 98 10.38 6.76 1.69
CA ASP A 98 9.02 7.27 1.85
C ASP A 98 7.97 6.30 1.32
N GLN A 99 8.19 5.71 0.13
CA GLN A 99 7.32 4.66 -0.42
C GLN A 99 7.12 3.51 0.57
N ARG A 100 8.22 2.99 1.14
CA ARG A 100 8.18 1.90 2.11
C ARG A 100 7.43 2.29 3.38
N LEU A 101 7.68 3.50 3.90
CA LEU A 101 7.00 4.00 5.09
C LEU A 101 5.49 4.04 4.87
N TYR A 102 5.03 4.67 3.79
CA TYR A 102 3.61 4.75 3.46
C TYR A 102 2.99 3.37 3.22
N PHE A 103 3.71 2.46 2.57
CA PHE A 103 3.26 1.08 2.37
C PHE A 103 3.06 0.35 3.71
N TYR A 104 4.03 0.42 4.62
CA TYR A 104 3.91 -0.23 5.93
C TYR A 104 2.83 0.39 6.81
N VAL A 105 2.70 1.72 6.81
CA VAL A 105 1.62 2.40 7.52
C VAL A 105 0.26 1.95 6.98
N ALA A 106 0.11 1.85 5.66
CA ALA A 106 -1.10 1.33 5.04
C ALA A 106 -1.40 -0.12 5.48
N LEU A 107 -0.38 -0.99 5.51
CA LEU A 107 -0.54 -2.37 5.98
C LEU A 107 -0.96 -2.44 7.46
N MET A 108 -0.48 -1.54 8.32
CA MET A 108 -0.95 -1.48 9.71
C MET A 108 -2.45 -1.13 9.78
N PHE A 109 -2.91 -0.16 8.98
CA PHE A 109 -4.33 0.18 8.91
C PHE A 109 -5.18 -0.98 8.40
N PHE A 110 -4.76 -1.65 7.30
CA PHE A 110 -5.50 -2.80 6.78
C PHE A 110 -5.47 -4.00 7.72
N GLY A 111 -4.34 -4.25 8.39
CA GLY A 111 -4.24 -5.30 9.41
C GLY A 111 -5.17 -5.05 10.58
N ALA A 112 -5.17 -3.84 11.14
CA ALA A 112 -6.09 -3.46 12.21
C ALA A 112 -7.56 -3.54 11.77
N TRP A 113 -7.86 -3.07 10.55
CA TRP A 113 -9.20 -3.15 9.98
C TRP A 113 -9.67 -4.60 9.82
N LEU A 114 -8.82 -5.48 9.28
CA LEU A 114 -9.13 -6.91 9.12
C LEU A 114 -9.35 -7.62 10.45
N LEU A 115 -8.56 -7.29 11.49
CA LEU A 115 -8.74 -7.86 12.82
C LEU A 115 -10.10 -7.47 13.41
N VAL A 116 -10.46 -6.18 13.36
CA VAL A 116 -11.77 -5.72 13.81
C VAL A 116 -12.89 -6.37 13.01
N PHE A 117 -12.72 -6.47 11.70
CA PHE A 117 -13.68 -7.12 10.80
C PHE A 117 -13.91 -8.60 11.16
N LEU A 118 -12.83 -9.36 11.38
CA LEU A 118 -12.91 -10.78 11.74
C LEU A 118 -13.56 -10.98 13.12
N LEU A 119 -13.18 -10.15 14.11
CA LEU A 119 -13.79 -10.22 15.44
C LEU A 119 -15.30 -9.96 15.35
N GLN A 120 -15.71 -8.91 14.62
CA GLN A 120 -17.13 -8.62 14.40
C GLN A 120 -17.85 -9.80 13.75
N TRP A 121 -17.28 -10.41 12.71
CA TRP A 121 -17.88 -11.54 12.03
C TRP A 121 -18.09 -12.75 12.96
N VAL A 122 -17.07 -13.11 13.75
CA VAL A 122 -17.13 -14.24 14.70
C VAL A 122 -18.19 -14.00 15.79
N PHE A 123 -18.28 -12.79 16.34
CA PHE A 123 -19.27 -12.47 17.38
C PHE A 123 -20.69 -12.38 16.83
N VAL A 124 -20.87 -11.85 15.61
CA VAL A 124 -22.19 -11.78 14.96
C VAL A 124 -22.73 -13.19 14.67
N GLN A 125 -21.89 -14.11 14.19
CA GLN A 125 -22.33 -15.50 13.92
C GLN A 125 -22.84 -16.19 15.18
N LYS A 126 -22.11 -16.07 16.31
CA LYS A 126 -22.54 -16.65 17.59
C LYS A 126 -23.90 -16.14 18.07
N LEU A 127 -24.23 -14.87 17.81
CA LEU A 127 -25.52 -14.27 18.17
C LEU A 127 -26.70 -14.79 17.34
N THR A 128 -26.44 -15.32 16.14
CA THR A 128 -27.45 -15.91 15.25
C THR A 128 -27.66 -17.40 15.45
N GLU A 129 -26.66 -18.14 15.98
CA GLU A 129 -26.79 -19.58 16.27
C GLU A 129 -27.53 -19.86 17.59
N ASP A 130 -27.57 -18.89 18.50
CA ASP A 130 -28.22 -19.00 19.82
C ASP A 130 -29.71 -18.55 19.81
N LYS A 131 -30.28 -18.32 18.62
CA LYS A 131 -31.69 -17.96 18.40
C LYS A 131 -32.41 -19.02 17.59
#